data_AF-A0AAW6PV07-F1
#
_entry.id   AF-A0AAW6PV07-F1
#
_cell.length_a   1.000
_cell.length_b   1.000
_cell.length_c   1.000
_cell.angle_alpha   90.00
_cell.angle_beta   90.00
_cell.angle_gamma   90.00
#
_symmetry.space_group_name_H-M   'P 1'
#
loop_
_entity.id
_entity.type
_entity.pdbx_description
1 polymer ?
#
loop_
_entity_poly.entity_id
_entity_poly.type
_entity_poly.pdbx_seq_one_letter_code
_entity_poly.pdbx_strand_id
1 'polypeptide(L)'
;MNAPVNAPLRPALAIARELAGQFAQTAVERDERGGTPKAERDALRGSGLLSLAIPQAFGGQGANWHDTFAVVREFARVDSSIAHVFGFHHLMLATVRLFSRPDQWQPWFEQTARKQWFWGNALNPLDTRTVVKHFDGWCEFSGKKSFCSGAGDSEMLIASAVDERAGGKLLIAAIPSGRTGISLHSDWSNIGQRQTDSGSATFERVRVEHNELLLDPGPLSTPFAALRPLIAQLHFANLFLGIAEGAFDEARQYTLKESRPWFRSSATSSAEDPYVLRHYGEFWVGLESVRLLIERAARQLDAAWAKEHALTAEERG
;
A
#
# COMPACT_ATOMS: atom_id res chain seq x y z
N MET A 1 -31.22 9.95 17.08
CA MET A 1 -30.99 8.62 17.68
C MET A 1 -29.50 8.37 17.65
N ASN A 2 -28.92 8.15 18.84
CA ASN A 2 -27.48 8.11 19.08
C ASN A 2 -26.81 7.03 18.23
N ALA A 3 -25.79 7.41 17.46
CA ALA A 3 -24.83 6.47 16.89
C ALA A 3 -23.64 6.38 17.86
N PRO A 4 -23.41 5.23 18.49
CA PRO A 4 -22.08 4.91 18.95
C PRO A 4 -21.69 3.50 18.51
N VAL A 5 -20.72 3.38 17.60
CA VAL A 5 -19.72 2.29 17.63
C VAL A 5 -18.41 2.83 17.03
N ASN A 6 -17.70 3.67 17.78
CA ASN A 6 -16.30 4.00 17.53
C ASN A 6 -15.42 3.02 18.30
N ALA A 7 -15.22 1.79 17.78
CA ALA A 7 -14.18 0.88 18.27
C ALA A 7 -13.82 -0.29 17.29
N PRO A 8 -13.06 -0.02 16.21
CA PRO A 8 -12.20 -1.04 15.58
C PRO A 8 -10.68 -0.70 15.60
N LEU A 9 -10.31 0.54 15.92
CA LEU A 9 -8.93 1.05 15.86
C LEU A 9 -7.94 0.41 16.85
N ARG A 10 -8.35 0.28 18.12
CA ARG A 10 -7.45 -0.17 19.19
C ARG A 10 -6.97 -1.61 18.99
N PRO A 11 -7.81 -2.55 18.52
CA PRO A 11 -7.34 -3.89 18.14
C PRO A 11 -6.36 -3.90 16.98
N ALA A 12 -6.67 -3.23 15.85
CA ALA A 12 -5.84 -3.33 14.63
C ALA A 12 -4.44 -2.74 14.81
N LEU A 13 -4.34 -1.55 15.43
CA LEU A 13 -3.04 -0.93 15.67
C LEU A 13 -2.22 -1.70 16.73
N ALA A 14 -2.87 -2.37 17.69
CA ALA A 14 -2.18 -3.24 18.64
C ALA A 14 -1.57 -4.46 17.93
N ILE A 15 -2.33 -5.12 17.04
CA ILE A 15 -1.83 -6.22 16.21
C ILE A 15 -0.67 -5.75 15.33
N ALA A 16 -0.80 -4.58 14.71
CA ALA A 16 0.25 -3.99 13.89
C ALA A 16 1.55 -3.73 14.68
N ARG A 17 1.44 -3.23 15.93
CA ARG A 17 2.59 -3.02 16.82
C ARG A 17 3.27 -4.33 17.22
N GLU A 18 2.49 -5.37 17.50
CA GLU A 18 3.04 -6.69 17.82
C GLU A 18 3.84 -7.25 16.64
N LEU A 19 3.24 -7.22 15.44
CA LEU A 19 3.91 -7.63 14.21
C LEU A 19 5.14 -6.77 13.90
N ALA A 20 5.04 -5.44 14.07
CA ALA A 20 6.19 -4.55 13.88
C ALA A 20 7.35 -4.91 14.84
N GLY A 21 7.05 -5.26 16.09
CA GLY A 21 8.03 -5.76 17.04
C GLY A 21 8.67 -7.08 16.62
N GLN A 22 7.96 -7.95 15.91
CA GLN A 22 8.51 -9.18 15.32
C GLN A 22 9.36 -8.86 14.09
N PHE A 23 8.86 -8.04 13.18
CA PHE A 23 9.57 -7.66 11.94
C PHE A 23 10.88 -6.92 12.21
N ALA A 24 10.91 -6.07 13.24
CA ALA A 24 12.11 -5.33 13.65
C ALA A 24 13.28 -6.24 14.04
N GLN A 25 13.02 -7.45 14.57
CA GLN A 25 14.07 -8.38 14.99
C GLN A 25 14.90 -8.90 13.82
N THR A 26 14.31 -8.95 12.62
CA THR A 26 14.94 -9.50 11.42
C THR A 26 15.04 -8.48 10.28
N ALA A 27 14.65 -7.22 10.49
CA ALA A 27 14.59 -6.20 9.44
C ALA A 27 15.96 -5.96 8.77
N VAL A 28 17.04 -5.87 9.55
CA VAL A 28 18.40 -5.63 9.04
C VAL A 28 18.87 -6.79 8.15
N GLU A 29 18.80 -8.02 8.65
CA GLU A 29 19.24 -9.21 7.89
C GLU A 29 18.39 -9.44 6.62
N ARG A 30 17.09 -9.14 6.69
CA ARG A 30 16.18 -9.30 5.56
C ARG A 30 16.36 -8.20 4.52
N ASP A 31 16.66 -6.97 4.93
CA ASP A 31 16.99 -5.88 4.00
C ASP A 31 18.25 -6.22 3.18
N GLU A 32 19.32 -6.67 3.83
CA GLU A 32 20.54 -7.11 3.14
C GLU A 32 20.24 -8.21 2.11
N ARG A 33 19.49 -9.24 2.52
CA ARG A 33 19.13 -10.40 1.69
C ARG A 33 18.23 -10.03 0.50
N GLY A 34 17.30 -9.10 0.69
CA GLY A 34 16.25 -8.81 -0.30
C GLY A 34 15.29 -9.99 -0.53
N GLY A 35 14.68 -10.02 -1.72
CA GLY A 35 13.75 -11.07 -2.14
C GLY A 35 12.40 -11.02 -1.41
N THR A 36 11.57 -12.05 -1.61
CA THR A 36 10.21 -12.08 -1.05
C THR A 36 10.22 -12.37 0.46
N PRO A 37 9.62 -11.51 1.31
CA PRO A 37 9.54 -11.71 2.76
C PRO A 37 8.36 -12.63 3.10
N LYS A 38 8.46 -13.89 2.70
CA LYS A 38 7.34 -14.85 2.73
C LYS A 38 6.78 -15.05 4.14
N ALA A 39 7.65 -15.20 5.15
CA ALA A 39 7.23 -15.39 6.53
C ALA A 39 6.45 -14.18 7.07
N GLU A 40 6.91 -12.97 6.77
CA GLU A 40 6.26 -11.73 7.21
C GLU A 40 4.93 -11.51 6.49
N ARG A 41 4.84 -11.86 5.19
CA ARG A 41 3.58 -11.85 4.44
C ARG A 41 2.57 -12.87 4.98
N ASP A 42 3.03 -14.04 5.41
CA ASP A 42 2.18 -15.04 6.05
C ASP A 42 1.74 -14.61 7.46
N ALA A 43 2.58 -13.91 8.21
CA ALA A 43 2.18 -13.27 9.46
C ALA A 43 1.07 -12.22 9.22
N LEU A 44 1.18 -11.42 8.15
CA LEU A 44 0.09 -10.51 7.74
C LEU A 44 -1.20 -11.26 7.41
N ARG A 45 -1.13 -12.38 6.67
CA ARG A 45 -2.32 -13.23 6.43
C ARG A 45 -2.93 -13.76 7.72
N GLY A 46 -2.10 -14.27 8.63
CA GLY A 46 -2.54 -14.81 9.92
C GLY A 46 -3.13 -13.75 10.87
N SER A 47 -2.77 -12.48 10.68
CA SER A 47 -3.22 -11.37 11.53
C SER A 47 -4.63 -10.86 11.27
N GLY A 48 -5.20 -11.16 10.09
CA GLY A 48 -6.47 -10.60 9.65
C GLY A 48 -6.40 -9.17 9.11
N LEU A 49 -5.25 -8.50 9.16
CA LEU A 49 -5.09 -7.09 8.75
C LEU A 49 -5.26 -6.88 7.24
N LEU A 50 -5.15 -7.91 6.40
CA LEU A 50 -5.50 -7.80 4.96
C LEU A 50 -6.99 -7.47 4.74
N SER A 51 -7.84 -7.76 5.73
CA SER A 51 -9.26 -7.40 5.70
C SER A 51 -9.59 -6.07 6.40
N LEU A 52 -8.57 -5.28 6.79
CA LEU A 52 -8.72 -4.08 7.62
C LEU A 52 -9.70 -3.06 7.02
N ALA A 53 -9.48 -2.65 5.77
CA ALA A 53 -10.31 -1.66 5.07
C ALA A 53 -11.60 -2.25 4.46
N ILE A 54 -11.79 -3.57 4.50
CA ILE A 54 -12.99 -4.21 3.96
C ILE A 54 -14.16 -3.95 4.93
N PRO A 55 -15.34 -3.48 4.46
CA PRO A 55 -16.49 -3.28 5.34
C PRO A 55 -16.92 -4.56 6.06
N GLN A 56 -17.43 -4.41 7.28
CA GLN A 56 -17.88 -5.55 8.12
C GLN A 56 -18.95 -6.41 7.45
N ALA A 57 -19.80 -5.81 6.60
CA ALA A 57 -20.81 -6.52 5.82
C ALA A 57 -20.23 -7.60 4.89
N PHE A 58 -18.95 -7.48 4.51
CA PHE A 58 -18.23 -8.44 3.68
C PHE A 58 -17.19 -9.26 4.48
N GLY A 59 -17.30 -9.26 5.81
CA GLY A 59 -16.43 -10.02 6.71
C GLY A 59 -15.09 -9.35 7.06
N GLY A 60 -14.91 -8.07 6.72
CA GLY A 60 -13.71 -7.30 7.10
C GLY A 60 -13.85 -6.55 8.43
N GLN A 61 -12.88 -5.67 8.72
CA GLN A 61 -12.84 -4.93 10.00
C GLN A 61 -13.53 -3.54 9.91
N GLY A 62 -13.70 -3.00 8.71
CA GLY A 62 -14.38 -1.73 8.45
C GLY A 62 -13.61 -0.49 8.89
N ALA A 63 -12.27 -0.54 8.88
CA ALA A 63 -11.44 0.62 9.17
C ALA A 63 -11.56 1.70 8.07
N ASN A 64 -11.47 2.96 8.46
CA ASN A 64 -11.37 4.07 7.51
C ASN A 64 -9.93 4.19 6.94
N TRP A 65 -9.69 5.16 6.05
CA TRP A 65 -8.37 5.34 5.44
C TRP A 65 -7.35 5.88 6.42
N HIS A 66 -7.74 6.80 7.32
CA HIS A 66 -6.85 7.27 8.39
C HIS A 66 -6.28 6.10 9.20
N ASP A 67 -7.13 5.18 9.64
CA ASP A 67 -6.77 4.03 10.47
C ASP A 67 -5.93 3.01 9.70
N THR A 68 -6.28 2.78 8.43
CA THR A 68 -5.50 1.93 7.53
C THR A 68 -4.09 2.49 7.33
N PHE A 69 -3.96 3.80 7.15
CA PHE A 69 -2.66 4.46 7.03
C PHE A 69 -1.87 4.52 8.33
N ALA A 70 -2.52 4.56 9.49
CA ALA A 70 -1.83 4.43 10.77
C ALA A 70 -1.11 3.07 10.87
N VAL A 71 -1.71 1.98 10.38
CA VAL A 71 -1.08 0.65 10.33
C VAL A 71 0.08 0.63 9.31
N VAL A 72 -0.10 1.21 8.12
CA VAL A 72 1.00 1.36 7.13
C VAL A 72 2.21 2.06 7.78
N ARG A 73 1.95 3.18 8.47
CA ARG A 73 2.98 3.99 9.12
C ARG A 73 3.69 3.23 10.24
N GLU A 74 2.95 2.45 11.04
CA GLU A 74 3.52 1.62 12.10
C GLU A 74 4.49 0.58 11.52
N PHE A 75 4.11 -0.13 10.45
CA PHE A 75 5.02 -1.05 9.77
C PHE A 75 6.23 -0.33 9.17
N ALA A 76 6.01 0.85 8.57
CA ALA A 76 7.07 1.60 7.89
C ALA A 76 8.18 2.10 8.83
N ARG A 77 7.91 2.18 10.15
CA ARG A 77 8.93 2.52 11.17
C ARG A 77 9.99 1.43 11.33
N VAL A 78 9.67 0.19 10.99
CA VAL A 78 10.57 -0.96 11.18
C VAL A 78 10.92 -1.66 9.87
N ASP A 79 10.01 -1.64 8.88
CA ASP A 79 10.18 -2.29 7.60
C ASP A 79 9.34 -1.59 6.51
N SER A 80 10.01 -0.81 5.68
CA SER A 80 9.35 -0.07 4.60
C SER A 80 8.92 -0.96 3.43
N SER A 81 9.51 -2.14 3.25
CA SER A 81 9.10 -3.07 2.19
C SER A 81 7.77 -3.71 2.53
N ILE A 82 7.61 -4.19 3.77
CA ILE A 82 6.36 -4.74 4.30
C ILE A 82 5.25 -3.68 4.30
N ALA A 83 5.56 -2.47 4.78
CA ALA A 83 4.59 -1.38 4.78
C ALA A 83 4.10 -1.01 3.37
N HIS A 84 5.00 -1.02 2.39
CA HIS A 84 4.66 -0.76 0.99
C HIS A 84 3.72 -1.82 0.45
N VAL A 85 4.04 -3.11 0.57
CA VAL A 85 3.16 -4.16 0.03
C VAL A 85 1.82 -4.25 0.76
N PHE A 86 1.80 -4.00 2.08
CA PHE A 86 0.56 -3.92 2.86
C PHE A 86 -0.34 -2.76 2.38
N GLY A 87 0.20 -1.56 2.22
CA GLY A 87 -0.60 -0.44 1.75
C GLY A 87 -0.97 -0.53 0.27
N PHE A 88 -0.11 -1.10 -0.58
CA PHE A 88 -0.46 -1.40 -1.97
C PHE A 88 -1.58 -2.43 -2.08
N HIS A 89 -1.61 -3.44 -1.21
CA HIS A 89 -2.73 -4.38 -1.13
C HIS A 89 -4.06 -3.65 -0.90
N HIS A 90 -4.13 -2.74 0.08
CA HIS A 90 -5.34 -1.95 0.30
C HIS A 90 -5.65 -0.98 -0.85
N LEU A 91 -4.63 -0.46 -1.54
CA LEU A 91 -4.83 0.31 -2.77
C LEU A 91 -5.44 -0.56 -3.90
N MET A 92 -5.11 -1.85 -3.98
CA MET A 92 -5.72 -2.76 -4.96
C MET A 92 -7.19 -3.00 -4.64
N LEU A 93 -7.54 -3.20 -3.36
CA LEU A 93 -8.93 -3.29 -2.91
C LEU A 93 -9.72 -2.00 -3.20
N ALA A 94 -9.10 -0.83 -2.95
CA ALA A 94 -9.70 0.46 -3.33
C ALA A 94 -9.91 0.56 -4.84
N THR A 95 -8.96 0.04 -5.63
CA THR A 95 -9.03 0.08 -7.09
C THR A 95 -10.26 -0.67 -7.61
N VAL A 96 -10.54 -1.88 -7.11
CA VAL A 96 -11.76 -2.60 -7.52
C VAL A 96 -13.03 -1.92 -7.03
N ARG A 97 -13.05 -1.40 -5.79
CA ARG A 97 -14.22 -0.68 -5.23
C ARG A 97 -14.57 0.59 -5.99
N LEU A 98 -13.56 1.29 -6.52
CA LEU A 98 -13.73 2.57 -7.20
C LEU A 98 -14.04 2.43 -8.69
N PHE A 99 -13.53 1.39 -9.35
CA PHE A 99 -13.56 1.28 -10.81
C PHE A 99 -14.52 0.22 -11.35
N SER A 100 -15.13 -0.59 -10.47
CA SER A 100 -16.04 -1.67 -10.86
C SER A 100 -17.39 -1.59 -10.15
N ARG A 101 -18.34 -2.36 -10.68
CA ARG A 101 -19.70 -2.43 -10.14
C ARG A 101 -19.75 -3.27 -8.86
N PRO A 102 -20.77 -3.07 -8.00
CA PRO A 102 -20.96 -3.87 -6.78
C PRO A 102 -20.96 -5.39 -7.00
N ASP A 103 -21.56 -5.88 -8.10
CA ASP A 103 -21.58 -7.30 -8.44
C ASP A 103 -20.20 -7.90 -8.75
N GLN A 104 -19.19 -7.05 -9.03
CA GLN A 104 -17.80 -7.46 -9.21
C GLN A 104 -16.99 -7.39 -7.91
N TRP A 105 -16.97 -6.24 -7.23
CA TRP A 105 -16.06 -6.04 -6.09
C TRP A 105 -16.57 -6.64 -4.78
N GLN A 106 -17.88 -6.80 -4.57
CA GLN A 106 -18.41 -7.39 -3.33
C GLN A 106 -17.93 -8.84 -3.15
N PRO A 107 -18.04 -9.74 -4.17
CA PRO A 107 -17.47 -11.08 -4.07
C PRO A 107 -15.96 -11.10 -3.83
N TRP A 108 -15.20 -10.17 -4.43
CA TRP A 108 -13.76 -10.07 -4.19
C TRP A 108 -13.44 -9.68 -2.75
N PHE A 109 -14.22 -8.76 -2.16
CA PHE A 109 -14.07 -8.38 -0.75
C PHE A 109 -14.37 -9.55 0.18
N GLU A 110 -15.50 -10.23 -0.01
CA GLU A 110 -15.87 -11.41 0.78
C GLU A 110 -14.82 -12.52 0.71
N GLN A 111 -14.33 -12.82 -0.50
CA GLN A 111 -13.31 -13.84 -0.69
C GLN A 111 -11.97 -13.43 -0.08
N THR A 112 -11.60 -12.16 -0.19
CA THR A 112 -10.37 -11.63 0.42
C THR A 112 -10.42 -11.73 1.93
N ALA A 113 -11.52 -11.31 2.55
CA ALA A 113 -11.69 -11.41 4.00
C ALA A 113 -11.70 -12.88 4.47
N ARG A 114 -12.38 -13.76 3.75
CA ARG A 114 -12.46 -15.19 4.10
C ARG A 114 -11.14 -15.93 3.94
N LYS A 115 -10.41 -15.68 2.84
CA LYS A 115 -9.23 -16.45 2.43
C LYS A 115 -7.91 -15.76 2.77
N GLN A 116 -7.97 -14.53 3.31
CA GLN A 116 -6.81 -13.68 3.58
C GLN A 116 -5.94 -13.49 2.34
N TRP A 117 -6.57 -13.11 1.23
CA TRP A 117 -5.87 -12.87 -0.03
C TRP A 117 -5.01 -11.60 0.03
N PHE A 118 -3.76 -11.75 -0.38
CA PHE A 118 -2.86 -10.67 -0.73
C PHE A 118 -3.09 -10.26 -2.19
N TRP A 119 -3.16 -8.94 -2.41
CA TRP A 119 -3.39 -8.36 -3.73
C TRP A 119 -2.14 -7.63 -4.20
N GLY A 120 -1.64 -7.99 -5.38
CA GLY A 120 -0.46 -7.41 -5.99
C GLY A 120 -0.77 -6.42 -7.11
N ASN A 121 0.22 -5.60 -7.44
CA ASN A 121 0.13 -4.60 -8.50
C ASN A 121 0.84 -5.07 -9.77
N ALA A 122 0.16 -4.94 -10.92
CA ALA A 122 0.75 -4.92 -12.25
C ALA A 122 0.17 -3.76 -13.09
N LEU A 123 -0.36 -2.72 -12.41
CA LEU A 123 -0.87 -1.49 -12.99
C LEU A 123 0.23 -0.42 -12.96
N ASN A 124 0.79 -0.13 -14.13
CA ASN A 124 1.77 0.93 -14.32
C ASN A 124 1.36 1.74 -15.55
N PRO A 125 0.86 2.97 -15.39
CA PRO A 125 0.30 3.73 -16.50
C PRO A 125 1.36 4.29 -17.47
N LEU A 126 2.63 4.33 -17.06
CA LEU A 126 3.74 4.77 -17.92
C LEU A 126 4.23 3.65 -18.83
N ASP A 127 3.93 2.41 -18.48
CA ASP A 127 4.41 1.22 -19.19
C ASP A 127 3.33 0.66 -20.13
N THR A 128 3.43 1.03 -21.40
CA THR A 128 2.46 0.67 -22.46
C THR A 128 2.80 -0.63 -23.20
N ARG A 129 3.77 -1.42 -22.70
CA ARG A 129 4.28 -2.62 -23.40
C ARG A 129 3.33 -3.83 -23.35
N THR A 130 2.25 -3.76 -22.57
CA THR A 130 1.20 -4.79 -22.54
C THR A 130 -0.03 -4.27 -23.29
N VAL A 131 -0.52 -5.04 -24.25
CA VAL A 131 -1.60 -4.64 -25.16
C VAL A 131 -2.81 -5.58 -25.05
N VAL A 132 -3.98 -5.04 -25.41
CA VAL A 132 -5.25 -5.77 -25.44
C VAL A 132 -5.54 -6.29 -26.84
N LYS A 133 -5.93 -7.57 -26.94
CA LYS A 133 -6.59 -8.13 -28.12
C LYS A 133 -7.99 -8.62 -27.75
N HIS A 134 -9.01 -8.10 -28.43
CA HIS A 134 -10.40 -8.41 -28.13
C HIS A 134 -10.88 -9.70 -28.83
N PHE A 135 -11.69 -10.46 -28.10
CA PHE A 135 -12.40 -11.65 -28.57
C PHE A 135 -13.88 -11.56 -28.15
N ASP A 136 -14.70 -12.51 -28.59
CA ASP A 136 -16.12 -12.55 -28.20
C ASP A 136 -16.26 -12.97 -26.73
N GLY A 137 -16.73 -12.05 -25.89
CA GLY A 137 -16.95 -12.25 -24.45
C GLY A 137 -15.74 -12.11 -23.52
N TRP A 138 -14.53 -11.92 -24.05
CA TRP A 138 -13.29 -11.80 -23.27
C TRP A 138 -12.20 -11.04 -24.04
N CYS A 139 -11.12 -10.65 -23.38
CA CYS A 139 -9.95 -10.06 -24.03
C CYS A 139 -8.64 -10.72 -23.58
N GLU A 140 -7.62 -10.61 -24.41
CA GLU A 140 -6.28 -11.14 -24.16
C GLU A 140 -5.34 -10.00 -23.78
N PHE A 141 -4.57 -10.18 -22.71
CA PHE A 141 -3.46 -9.30 -22.34
C PHE A 141 -2.14 -9.97 -22.73
N SER A 142 -1.34 -9.27 -23.53
CA SER A 142 -0.04 -9.76 -24.01
C SER A 142 1.03 -8.67 -23.93
N GLY A 143 2.17 -8.97 -23.30
CA GLY A 143 3.32 -8.07 -23.21
C GLY A 143 4.09 -8.16 -21.90
N LYS A 144 4.79 -7.08 -21.55
CA LYS A 144 5.61 -6.98 -20.33
C LYS A 144 5.18 -5.81 -19.46
N LYS A 145 5.34 -5.95 -18.15
CA LYS A 145 5.16 -4.90 -17.15
C LYS A 145 6.39 -4.80 -16.25
N SER A 146 6.77 -3.61 -15.83
CA SER A 146 7.73 -3.37 -14.75
C SER A 146 7.09 -2.63 -13.58
N PHE A 147 7.75 -2.68 -12.41
CA PHE A 147 7.26 -2.14 -11.13
C PHE A 147 6.00 -2.87 -10.63
N CYS A 148 6.05 -4.20 -10.64
CA CYS A 148 4.94 -5.04 -10.24
C CYS A 148 4.89 -5.26 -8.71
N SER A 149 4.88 -4.17 -7.92
CA SER A 149 4.97 -4.22 -6.45
C SER A 149 3.96 -5.18 -5.82
N GLY A 150 4.46 -6.11 -5.00
CA GLY A 150 3.66 -7.10 -4.28
C GLY A 150 3.03 -8.17 -5.17
N ALA A 151 3.43 -8.28 -6.44
CA ALA A 151 2.93 -9.31 -7.34
C ALA A 151 3.40 -10.71 -6.91
N GLY A 152 4.66 -10.85 -6.49
CA GLY A 152 5.15 -12.08 -5.88
C GLY A 152 4.31 -12.49 -4.66
N ASP A 153 4.03 -13.79 -4.52
CA ASP A 153 3.23 -14.34 -3.41
C ASP A 153 1.85 -13.66 -3.25
N SER A 154 1.20 -13.23 -4.34
CA SER A 154 -0.16 -12.69 -4.31
C SER A 154 -1.17 -13.70 -4.87
N GLU A 155 -2.42 -13.60 -4.42
CA GLU A 155 -3.52 -14.40 -4.95
C GLU A 155 -4.25 -13.69 -6.11
N MET A 156 -4.29 -12.35 -6.08
CA MET A 156 -4.91 -11.52 -7.11
C MET A 156 -3.97 -10.40 -7.57
N LEU A 157 -4.04 -10.04 -8.85
CA LEU A 157 -3.35 -8.91 -9.48
C LEU A 157 -4.33 -7.89 -10.03
N ILE A 158 -4.03 -6.61 -9.82
CA ILE A 158 -4.58 -5.55 -10.66
C ILE A 158 -3.61 -5.31 -11.83
N ALA A 159 -4.00 -5.71 -13.02
CA ALA A 159 -3.20 -5.60 -14.24
C ALA A 159 -3.76 -4.53 -15.17
N SER A 160 -2.87 -3.92 -15.98
CA SER A 160 -3.25 -2.94 -17.00
C SER A 160 -2.65 -3.27 -18.35
N ALA A 161 -3.42 -3.07 -19.41
CA ALA A 161 -2.97 -3.17 -20.79
C ALA A 161 -3.53 -2.02 -21.63
N VAL A 162 -2.81 -1.63 -22.68
CA VAL A 162 -3.25 -0.58 -23.61
C VAL A 162 -4.25 -1.17 -24.60
N ASP A 163 -5.40 -0.51 -24.72
CA ASP A 163 -6.43 -0.86 -25.70
C ASP A 163 -6.48 0.18 -26.82
N GLU A 164 -6.05 -0.23 -28.01
CA GLU A 164 -6.11 0.58 -29.23
C GLU A 164 -7.55 0.97 -29.60
N ARG A 165 -8.55 0.10 -29.31
CA ARG A 165 -9.96 0.43 -29.55
C ARG A 165 -10.47 1.56 -28.65
N ALA A 166 -9.82 1.73 -27.49
CA ALA A 166 -10.11 2.80 -26.55
C ALA A 166 -9.25 4.05 -26.78
N GLY A 167 -8.63 4.19 -27.96
CA GLY A 167 -7.76 5.33 -28.30
C GLY A 167 -6.42 5.30 -27.55
N GLY A 168 -5.88 4.11 -27.28
CA GLY A 168 -4.61 3.93 -26.56
C GLY A 168 -4.74 4.10 -25.05
N LYS A 169 -5.96 4.08 -24.50
CA LYS A 169 -6.19 4.15 -23.05
C LYS A 169 -5.93 2.82 -22.38
N LEU A 170 -5.65 2.86 -21.08
CA LEU A 170 -5.45 1.67 -20.27
C LEU A 170 -6.79 1.01 -19.93
N LEU A 171 -6.83 -0.29 -20.16
CA LEU A 171 -7.85 -1.19 -19.68
C LEU A 171 -7.30 -1.90 -18.43
N ILE A 172 -8.07 -1.88 -17.34
CA ILE A 172 -7.64 -2.39 -16.02
C ILE A 172 -8.48 -3.62 -15.67
N ALA A 173 -7.84 -4.67 -15.16
CA ALA A 173 -8.50 -5.91 -14.77
C ALA A 173 -8.00 -6.42 -13.41
N ALA A 174 -8.89 -7.10 -12.68
CA ALA A 174 -8.57 -7.87 -11.48
C ALA A 174 -8.55 -9.36 -11.83
N ILE A 175 -7.39 -10.00 -11.80
CA ILE A 175 -7.20 -11.39 -12.27
C ILE A 175 -6.38 -12.22 -11.26
N PRO A 176 -6.59 -13.53 -11.14
CA PRO A 176 -5.76 -14.39 -10.30
C PRO A 176 -4.29 -14.35 -10.72
N SER A 177 -3.37 -14.20 -9.77
CA SER A 177 -1.94 -14.06 -10.06
C SER A 177 -1.34 -15.31 -10.71
N GLY A 178 -1.89 -16.49 -10.39
CA GLY A 178 -1.49 -17.79 -10.94
C GLY A 178 -2.20 -18.16 -12.25
N ARG A 179 -2.90 -17.22 -12.91
CA ARG A 179 -3.57 -17.50 -14.19
C ARG A 179 -2.54 -17.88 -15.26
N THR A 180 -2.88 -18.90 -16.07
CA THR A 180 -2.08 -19.33 -17.21
C THR A 180 -1.69 -18.17 -18.12
N GLY A 181 -0.40 -18.11 -18.46
CA GLY A 181 0.19 -17.04 -19.26
C GLY A 181 0.78 -15.88 -18.43
N ILE A 182 0.54 -15.82 -17.11
CA ILE A 182 1.21 -14.87 -16.23
C ILE A 182 2.53 -15.48 -15.74
N SER A 183 3.64 -14.79 -15.98
CA SER A 183 4.95 -15.08 -15.39
C SER A 183 5.42 -13.88 -14.58
N LEU A 184 5.59 -14.06 -13.27
CA LEU A 184 6.14 -13.05 -12.37
C LEU A 184 7.63 -13.34 -12.18
N HIS A 185 8.48 -12.37 -12.53
CA HIS A 185 9.93 -12.55 -12.48
C HIS A 185 10.47 -12.09 -11.12
N SER A 186 11.34 -12.90 -10.53
CA SER A 186 12.08 -12.55 -9.31
C SER A 186 13.34 -11.74 -9.64
N ASP A 187 13.19 -10.67 -10.42
CA ASP A 187 14.28 -9.84 -10.98
C ASP A 187 14.39 -8.45 -10.32
N TRP A 188 13.69 -8.25 -9.19
CA TRP A 188 13.78 -7.01 -8.42
C TRP A 188 15.10 -6.92 -7.65
N SER A 189 15.93 -5.97 -8.03
CA SER A 189 17.15 -5.60 -7.30
C SER A 189 17.28 -4.07 -7.31
N ASN A 190 17.13 -3.46 -6.13
CA ASN A 190 17.11 -2.01 -5.97
C ASN A 190 17.88 -1.59 -4.70
N ILE A 191 18.22 -0.31 -4.59
CA ILE A 191 18.97 0.23 -3.45
C ILE A 191 18.16 0.25 -2.15
N GLY A 192 16.84 0.29 -2.25
CA GLY A 192 15.90 0.24 -1.13
C GLY A 192 14.60 -0.44 -1.57
N GLN A 193 13.61 -0.55 -0.67
CA GLN A 193 12.38 -1.31 -0.93
C GLN A 193 12.70 -2.74 -1.42
N ARG A 194 13.73 -3.37 -0.84
CA ARG A 194 14.40 -4.55 -1.40
C ARG A 194 13.54 -5.82 -1.36
N GLN A 195 12.43 -5.79 -0.63
CA GLN A 195 11.53 -6.91 -0.43
C GLN A 195 10.09 -6.64 -0.89
N THR A 196 9.90 -5.67 -1.80
CA THR A 196 8.56 -5.35 -2.33
C THR A 196 8.15 -6.18 -3.53
N ASP A 197 9.02 -7.06 -4.04
CA ASP A 197 8.80 -7.83 -5.27
C ASP A 197 8.38 -6.96 -6.47
N SER A 198 8.93 -5.73 -6.58
CA SER A 198 8.57 -4.75 -7.62
C SER A 198 9.21 -5.02 -8.98
N GLY A 199 9.45 -6.30 -9.30
CA GLY A 199 10.11 -6.76 -10.50
C GLY A 199 9.26 -6.61 -11.76
N SER A 200 9.61 -7.40 -12.76
CA SER A 200 8.88 -7.48 -14.01
C SER A 200 7.87 -8.63 -14.05
N ALA A 201 6.87 -8.49 -14.91
CA ALA A 201 5.91 -9.54 -15.23
C ALA A 201 5.79 -9.67 -16.76
N THR A 202 5.63 -10.90 -17.24
CA THR A 202 5.24 -11.20 -18.62
C THR A 202 3.81 -11.73 -18.64
N PHE A 203 3.00 -11.17 -19.53
CA PHE A 203 1.68 -11.65 -19.89
C PHE A 203 1.78 -12.28 -21.27
N GLU A 204 1.63 -13.58 -21.37
CA GLU A 204 1.62 -14.32 -22.64
C GLU A 204 0.20 -14.82 -22.91
N ARG A 205 -0.52 -14.08 -23.74
CA ARG A 205 -1.87 -14.43 -24.18
C ARG A 205 -2.84 -14.71 -23.03
N VAL A 206 -2.76 -13.87 -21.99
CA VAL A 206 -3.54 -14.05 -20.76
C VAL A 206 -4.99 -13.72 -21.04
N ARG A 207 -5.86 -14.72 -20.89
CA ARG A 207 -7.31 -14.54 -20.98
C ARG A 207 -7.82 -13.69 -19.81
N VAL A 208 -8.62 -12.70 -20.11
CA VAL A 208 -9.28 -11.81 -19.15
C VAL A 208 -10.77 -11.76 -19.49
N GLU A 209 -11.60 -12.22 -18.56
CA GLU A 209 -13.04 -12.26 -18.77
C GLU A 209 -13.64 -10.86 -18.65
N HIS A 210 -14.77 -10.61 -19.34
CA HIS A 210 -15.39 -9.29 -19.29
C HIS A 210 -15.80 -8.86 -17.87
N ASN A 211 -16.18 -9.80 -17.00
CA ASN A 211 -16.53 -9.55 -15.60
C ASN A 211 -15.32 -9.26 -14.70
N GLU A 212 -14.10 -9.37 -15.20
CA GLU A 212 -12.86 -9.03 -14.48
C GLU A 212 -12.37 -7.63 -14.83
N LEU A 213 -12.98 -7.00 -15.85
CA LEU A 213 -12.63 -5.67 -16.30
C LEU A 213 -13.28 -4.60 -15.41
N LEU A 214 -12.48 -3.61 -15.01
CA LEU A 214 -12.91 -2.52 -14.15
C LEU A 214 -13.35 -1.32 -15.01
N LEU A 215 -14.55 -1.42 -15.58
CA LEU A 215 -15.05 -0.51 -16.62
C LEU A 215 -16.10 0.49 -16.13
N ASP A 216 -16.82 0.16 -15.07
CA ASP A 216 -17.98 0.92 -14.61
C ASP A 216 -17.84 1.22 -13.10
N PRO A 217 -17.59 2.49 -12.72
CA PRO A 217 -17.50 3.66 -13.59
C PRO A 217 -16.14 3.75 -14.31
N GLY A 218 -15.19 2.86 -14.02
CA GLY A 218 -13.84 2.87 -14.60
C GLY A 218 -12.92 3.93 -13.99
N PRO A 219 -11.64 4.00 -14.45
CA PRO A 219 -10.65 4.92 -13.90
C PRO A 219 -10.93 6.38 -14.29
N LEU A 220 -10.70 7.31 -13.36
CA LEU A 220 -10.74 8.76 -13.57
C LEU A 220 -12.06 9.30 -14.15
N SER A 221 -13.17 8.59 -13.95
CA SER A 221 -14.47 8.88 -14.56
C SER A 221 -15.37 9.77 -13.69
N THR A 222 -15.24 9.68 -12.37
CA THR A 222 -16.03 10.43 -11.39
C THR A 222 -15.12 11.01 -10.31
N PRO A 223 -15.55 12.04 -9.55
CA PRO A 223 -14.76 12.53 -8.42
C PRO A 223 -14.41 11.43 -7.42
N PHE A 224 -15.33 10.50 -7.17
CA PHE A 224 -15.09 9.35 -6.29
C PHE A 224 -14.05 8.39 -6.87
N ALA A 225 -14.17 7.99 -8.15
CA ALA A 225 -13.16 7.16 -8.80
C ALA A 225 -11.78 7.86 -8.83
N ALA A 226 -11.76 9.18 -8.97
CA ALA A 226 -10.54 9.98 -8.94
C ALA A 226 -9.87 10.06 -7.55
N LEU A 227 -10.45 9.48 -6.49
CA LEU A 227 -9.76 9.28 -5.21
C LEU A 227 -8.65 8.22 -5.29
N ARG A 228 -8.71 7.25 -6.23
CA ARG A 228 -7.70 6.18 -6.35
C ARG A 228 -6.26 6.71 -6.39
N PRO A 229 -5.88 7.66 -7.27
CA PRO A 229 -4.54 8.23 -7.25
C PRO A 229 -4.22 9.01 -5.96
N LEU A 230 -5.20 9.67 -5.32
CA LEU A 230 -4.97 10.40 -4.06
C LEU A 230 -4.68 9.44 -2.90
N ILE A 231 -5.39 8.32 -2.82
CA ILE A 231 -5.14 7.24 -1.88
C ILE A 231 -3.71 6.71 -2.06
N ALA A 232 -3.27 6.50 -3.31
CA ALA A 232 -1.90 6.06 -3.60
C ALA A 232 -0.85 7.09 -3.14
N GLN A 233 -1.07 8.38 -3.36
CA GLN A 233 -0.15 9.43 -2.91
C GLN A 233 -0.10 9.52 -1.38
N LEU A 234 -1.25 9.47 -0.71
CA LEU A 234 -1.30 9.53 0.74
C LEU A 234 -0.75 8.27 1.40
N HIS A 235 -0.85 7.11 0.76
CA HIS A 235 -0.13 5.89 1.15
C HIS A 235 1.38 6.15 1.18
N PHE A 236 1.97 6.69 0.09
CA PHE A 236 3.39 6.99 0.05
C PHE A 236 3.80 8.04 1.09
N ALA A 237 2.98 9.08 1.31
CA ALA A 237 3.25 10.06 2.36
C ALA A 237 3.33 9.42 3.76
N ASN A 238 2.42 8.48 4.08
CA ASN A 238 2.45 7.74 5.34
C ASN A 238 3.63 6.77 5.43
N LEU A 239 4.00 6.12 4.32
CA LEU A 239 5.21 5.30 4.23
C LEU A 239 6.46 6.13 4.55
N PHE A 240 6.62 7.30 3.93
CA PHE A 240 7.75 8.19 4.16
C PHE A 240 7.80 8.73 5.59
N LEU A 241 6.66 9.12 6.15
CA LEU A 241 6.60 9.56 7.54
C LEU A 241 7.00 8.42 8.49
N GLY A 242 6.50 7.20 8.28
CA GLY A 242 6.88 6.05 9.10
C GLY A 242 8.39 5.76 9.05
N ILE A 243 8.99 5.80 7.86
CA ILE A 243 10.45 5.67 7.70
C ILE A 243 11.19 6.76 8.48
N ALA A 244 10.75 8.02 8.36
CA ALA A 244 11.38 9.14 9.05
C ALA A 244 11.30 9.01 10.58
N GLU A 245 10.18 8.49 11.10
CA GLU A 245 10.02 8.22 12.53
C GLU A 245 10.86 7.04 13.01
N GLY A 246 10.91 5.95 12.24
CA GLY A 246 11.78 4.82 12.52
C GLY A 246 13.25 5.25 12.58
N ALA A 247 13.70 5.99 11.58
CA ALA A 247 15.06 6.52 11.53
C ALA A 247 15.36 7.47 12.71
N PHE A 248 14.43 8.36 13.07
CA PHE A 248 14.58 9.25 14.23
C PHE A 248 14.68 8.47 15.54
N ASP A 249 13.85 7.45 15.73
CA ASP A 249 13.85 6.63 16.93
C ASP A 249 15.14 5.81 17.04
N GLU A 250 15.57 5.17 15.95
CA GLU A 250 16.80 4.37 15.90
C GLU A 250 18.04 5.24 16.12
N ALA A 251 18.11 6.41 15.47
CA ALA A 251 19.17 7.39 15.70
C ALA A 251 19.22 7.84 17.16
N ARG A 252 18.05 8.07 17.78
CA ARG A 252 17.96 8.45 19.20
C ARG A 252 18.52 7.34 20.08
N GLN A 253 18.16 6.08 19.84
CA GLN A 253 18.70 4.96 20.60
C GLN A 253 20.23 4.88 20.46
N TYR A 254 20.75 4.97 19.24
CA TYR A 254 22.18 4.95 18.98
C TYR A 254 22.92 6.12 19.65
N THR A 255 22.35 7.32 19.61
CA THR A 255 22.93 8.52 20.24
C THR A 255 23.01 8.37 21.76
N LEU A 256 21.98 7.82 22.38
CA LEU A 256 21.91 7.67 23.83
C LEU A 256 22.77 6.52 24.37
N LYS A 257 23.01 5.48 23.57
CA LYS A 257 23.66 4.24 24.03
C LYS A 257 25.09 4.06 23.52
N GLU A 258 25.38 4.49 22.30
CA GLU A 258 26.62 4.14 21.60
C GLU A 258 27.51 5.34 21.25
N SER A 259 26.89 6.50 21.02
CA SER A 259 27.62 7.69 20.60
C SER A 259 28.54 8.25 21.69
N ARG A 260 29.72 8.69 21.28
CA ARG A 260 30.74 9.27 22.17
C ARG A 260 30.85 10.77 21.91
N PRO A 261 31.00 11.60 22.95
CA PRO A 261 31.19 13.02 22.76
C PRO A 261 32.46 13.27 21.93
N TRP A 262 32.40 14.25 21.05
CA TRP A 262 33.58 14.67 20.30
C TRP A 262 34.63 15.25 21.26
N PHE A 263 35.92 14.96 21.04
CA PHE A 263 36.97 15.33 22.00
C PHE A 263 37.14 16.85 22.22
N ARG A 264 36.57 17.69 21.34
CA ARG A 264 36.52 19.15 21.50
C ARG A 264 35.18 19.68 22.01
N SER A 265 34.20 18.82 22.22
CA SER A 265 32.92 19.22 22.83
C SER A 265 33.14 19.51 24.31
N SER A 266 32.40 20.49 24.83
CA SER A 266 32.34 20.77 26.27
C SER A 266 31.30 19.91 26.99
N ALA A 267 30.52 19.11 26.27
CA ALA A 267 29.49 18.24 26.83
C ALA A 267 30.08 16.96 27.44
N THR A 268 29.46 16.46 28.51
CA THR A 268 29.91 15.22 29.16
C THR A 268 29.42 13.96 28.44
N SER A 269 28.38 14.09 27.62
CA SER A 269 27.82 13.04 26.77
C SER A 269 27.38 13.60 25.42
N SER A 270 27.26 12.75 24.39
CA SER A 270 26.72 13.16 23.08
C SER A 270 25.30 13.70 23.18
N ALA A 271 24.52 13.26 24.16
CA ALA A 271 23.14 13.71 24.38
C ALA A 271 23.06 15.15 24.92
N GLU A 272 24.13 15.66 25.53
CA GLU A 272 24.24 17.03 26.05
C GLU A 272 24.93 17.97 25.08
N ASP A 273 25.45 17.46 23.96
CA ASP A 273 26.12 18.30 22.96
C ASP A 273 25.12 19.26 22.30
N PRO A 274 25.38 20.58 22.30
CA PRO A 274 24.41 21.56 21.81
C PRO A 274 24.12 21.42 20.31
N TYR A 275 25.04 20.90 19.51
CA TYR A 275 24.82 20.66 18.08
C TYR A 275 23.98 19.40 17.87
N VAL A 276 24.22 18.35 18.64
CA VAL A 276 23.39 17.14 18.62
C VAL A 276 21.96 17.48 19.02
N LEU A 277 21.77 18.18 20.14
CA LEU A 277 20.44 18.63 20.60
C LEU A 277 19.73 19.50 19.56
N ARG A 278 20.47 20.42 18.93
CA ARG A 278 19.92 21.25 17.84
C ARG A 278 19.42 20.39 16.67
N HIS A 279 20.20 19.41 16.22
CA HIS A 279 19.78 18.53 15.13
C HIS A 279 18.53 17.73 15.47
N TYR A 280 18.44 17.15 16.68
CA TYR A 280 17.21 16.50 17.13
C TYR A 280 16.02 17.47 17.19
N GLY A 281 16.25 18.73 17.59
CA GLY A 281 15.24 19.78 17.56
C GLY A 281 14.75 20.10 16.14
N GLU A 282 15.65 20.20 15.18
CA GLU A 282 15.32 20.41 13.75
C GLU A 282 14.51 19.22 13.19
N PHE A 283 14.92 17.98 13.51
CA PHE A 283 14.16 16.78 13.13
C PHE A 283 12.78 16.73 13.78
N TRP A 284 12.68 17.09 15.06
CA TRP A 284 11.41 17.13 15.78
C TRP A 284 10.42 18.11 15.13
N VAL A 285 10.86 19.33 14.83
CA VAL A 285 10.01 20.33 14.15
C VAL A 285 9.56 19.84 12.77
N GLY A 286 10.47 19.22 12.01
CA GLY A 286 10.13 18.62 10.72
C GLY A 286 9.09 17.51 10.84
N LEU A 287 9.28 16.56 11.75
CA LEU A 287 8.38 15.44 11.99
C LEU A 287 7.00 15.92 12.45
N GLU A 288 6.92 16.80 13.45
CA GLU A 288 5.65 17.34 13.95
C GLU A 288 4.85 18.05 12.86
N SER A 289 5.54 18.81 12.00
CA SER A 289 4.91 19.48 10.86
C SER A 289 4.27 18.48 9.89
N VAL A 290 5.01 17.44 9.51
CA VAL A 290 4.53 16.41 8.57
C VAL A 290 3.42 15.55 9.19
N ARG A 291 3.53 15.22 10.48
CA ARG A 291 2.49 14.50 11.25
C ARG A 291 1.14 15.22 11.14
N LEU A 292 1.10 16.52 11.39
CA LEU A 292 -0.13 17.31 11.32
C LEU A 292 -0.69 17.43 9.90
N LEU A 293 0.19 17.58 8.89
CA LEU A 293 -0.22 17.67 7.49
C LEU A 293 -0.84 16.37 6.97
N ILE A 294 -0.21 15.23 7.26
CA ILE A 294 -0.71 13.90 6.87
C ILE A 294 -2.02 13.57 7.60
N GLU A 295 -2.09 13.85 8.90
CA GLU A 295 -3.30 13.65 9.71
C GLU A 295 -4.49 14.45 9.14
N ARG A 296 -4.25 15.71 8.76
CA ARG A 296 -5.27 16.54 8.11
C ARG A 296 -5.72 15.96 6.77
N ALA A 297 -4.78 15.54 5.93
CA ALA A 297 -5.08 14.95 4.62
C ALA A 297 -5.87 13.63 4.75
N ALA A 298 -5.53 12.79 5.73
CA ALA A 298 -6.22 11.53 6.00
C ALA A 298 -7.68 11.76 6.41
N ARG A 299 -7.94 12.71 7.31
CA ARG A 299 -9.31 13.08 7.69
C ARG A 299 -10.12 13.68 6.54
N GLN A 300 -9.48 14.45 5.65
CA GLN A 300 -10.14 14.95 4.44
C GLN A 300 -10.48 13.82 3.48
N LEU A 301 -9.57 12.85 3.30
CA LEU A 301 -9.84 11.67 2.50
C LEU A 301 -10.99 10.84 3.08
N ASP A 302 -11.06 10.64 4.39
CA ASP A 302 -12.17 9.91 5.02
C ASP A 302 -13.51 10.62 4.79
N ALA A 303 -13.54 11.95 4.94
CA ALA A 303 -14.73 12.74 4.68
C ALA A 303 -15.16 12.67 3.21
N ALA A 304 -14.21 12.68 2.27
CA ALA A 304 -14.48 12.52 0.84
C ALA A 304 -14.94 11.09 0.51
N TRP A 305 -14.32 10.08 1.11
CA TRP A 305 -14.64 8.67 0.91
C TRP A 305 -16.07 8.35 1.37
N ALA A 306 -16.49 8.89 2.52
CA ALA A 306 -17.82 8.68 3.08
C ALA A 306 -18.97 9.23 2.21
N LYS A 307 -18.68 10.14 1.26
CA LYS A 307 -19.70 10.67 0.34
C LYS A 307 -19.98 9.75 -0.85
N GLU A 308 -19.08 8.81 -1.14
CA GLU A 308 -19.19 7.91 -2.28
C GLU A 308 -19.57 8.66 -3.58
N HIS A 309 -20.63 8.23 -4.25
CA HIS A 309 -21.12 8.80 -5.51
C HIS A 309 -21.65 10.24 -5.38
N ALA A 310 -21.89 10.74 -4.15
CA ALA A 310 -22.28 12.13 -3.91
C ALA A 310 -21.09 13.09 -3.84
N LEU A 311 -19.84 12.59 -3.89
CA LEU A 311 -18.64 13.43 -3.85
C LEU A 311 -18.56 14.35 -5.08
N THR A 312 -18.38 15.65 -4.85
CA THR A 312 -18.22 16.62 -5.93
C THR A 312 -16.75 16.82 -6.32
N ALA A 313 -16.49 17.44 -7.47
CA ALA A 313 -15.13 17.75 -7.91
C ALA A 313 -14.40 18.72 -6.97
N GLU A 314 -15.11 19.69 -6.40
CA GLU A 314 -14.57 20.66 -5.43
C GLU A 314 -14.20 19.99 -4.12
N GLU A 315 -15.04 19.09 -3.62
CA GLU A 315 -14.81 18.36 -2.37
C GLU A 315 -13.68 17.32 -2.49
N ARG A 316 -13.43 16.82 -3.71
CA ARG A 316 -12.30 15.96 -4.03
C ARG A 316 -10.95 16.71 -3.98
N GLY A 317 -10.95 18.05 -4.12
CA GLY A 317 -9.76 18.92 -4.09
C GLY A 317 -9.04 19.02 -5.40
#